data_AF-A0A6V7KVB4-F1
#
_entry.id   AF-A0A6V7KVB4-F1
#
_cell.length_a   1.000
_cell.length_b   1.000
_cell.length_c   1.000
_cell.angle_alpha   90.00
_cell.angle_beta   90.00
_cell.angle_gamma   90.00
#
_symmetry.space_group_name_H-M   'P 1'
#
loop_
_entity.id
_entity.type
_entity.pdbx_description
1 polymer ?
#
loop_
_entity_poly.entity_id
_entity_poly.type
_entity_poly.pdbx_seq_one_letter_code
_entity_poly.pdbx_strand_id
1 'polypeptide(L)' 'KSDGCNKMTCGRCKTYFCWICRVKLSKETPYSHFQNPRSPCYRMLYHGLIEDDSDDDEGLFIGGSDDSDD' A
#
# COMPACT_ATOMS: atom_id res chain seq x y z
N LYS A 1 11.29 1.71 -7.05
CA LYS A 1 9.91 2.24 -7.16
C LYS A 1 10.01 3.68 -6.70
N SER A 2 9.71 4.66 -7.55
CA SER A 2 10.19 6.04 -7.34
C SER A 2 9.12 7.00 -6.79
N ASP A 3 7.84 6.67 -6.95
CA ASP A 3 6.73 7.62 -6.73
C ASP A 3 5.77 7.18 -5.61
N GLY A 4 6.15 6.25 -4.74
CA GLY A 4 5.26 5.80 -3.66
C GLY A 4 3.89 5.30 -4.15
N CYS A 5 3.79 4.74 -5.37
CA CYS A 5 2.54 4.22 -5.94
C CYS A 5 2.74 2.92 -6.72
N ASN A 6 1.68 2.14 -6.91
CA ASN A 6 1.70 0.83 -7.56
C ASN A 6 1.79 0.88 -9.10
N LYS A 7 1.81 2.08 -9.69
CA LYS A 7 2.19 2.29 -11.09
C LYS A 7 3.71 2.41 -11.18
N MET A 8 4.36 1.41 -11.78
CA MET A 8 5.81 1.39 -12.00
C MET A 8 6.18 1.60 -13.46
N THR A 9 7.39 2.09 -13.68
CA THR A 9 7.96 2.30 -15.01
C THR A 9 9.20 1.43 -15.16
N CYS A 10 9.26 0.60 -16.21
CA CYS A 10 10.45 -0.19 -16.50
C CYS A 10 11.59 0.71 -16.99
N GLY A 11 12.75 0.68 -16.33
CA GLY A 11 13.90 1.50 -16.68
C GLY A 11 14.46 1.20 -18.08
N ARG A 12 14.38 -0.06 -18.52
CA ARG A 12 14.91 -0.50 -19.83
C ARG A 12 14.00 -0.13 -21.00
N CYS A 13 12.72 -0.46 -20.93
CA CYS A 13 11.78 -0.30 -22.05
C CYS A 13 10.76 0.83 -21.88
N LYS A 14 10.86 1.61 -20.79
CA LYS A 14 9.98 2.74 -20.46
C LYS A 14 8.49 2.41 -20.50
N THR A 15 8.15 1.15 -20.21
CA THR A 15 6.78 0.65 -20.16
C THR A 15 6.21 0.83 -18.76
N TYR A 16 4.96 1.30 -18.68
CA TYR A 16 4.21 1.33 -17.42
C TYR A 16 3.61 -0.04 -17.11
N PHE A 17 3.69 -0.46 -15.85
CA PHE A 17 3.11 -1.71 -15.37
C PHE A 17 2.64 -1.58 -13.92
N CYS A 18 1.65 -2.40 -13.56
CA CYS A 18 1.17 -2.48 -12.18
C CYS A 18 2.10 -3.38 -11.36
N TRP A 19 2.53 -2.91 -10.19
CA TRP A 19 3.37 -3.69 -9.29
C TRP A 19 2.66 -4.91 -8.70
N ILE A 20 1.34 -4.77 -8.43
CA ILE A 20 0.52 -5.79 -7.77
C ILE A 20 0.27 -6.97 -8.72
N CYS A 21 -0.33 -6.70 -9.88
CA CYS A 21 -0.75 -7.75 -10.81
C CYS A 21 0.24 -8.00 -11.97
N ARG A 22 1.36 -7.27 -12.01
CA ARG A 22 2.40 -7.34 -13.06
C ARG A 22 1.87 -7.11 -14.48
N VAL A 23 0.68 -6.52 -14.63
CA VAL A 23 0.08 -6.24 -15.95
C VAL A 23 0.63 -4.94 -16.54
N LYS A 24 0.72 -4.90 -17.87
CA LYS A 24 1.10 -3.70 -18.62
C LYS A 24 -0.02 -2.66 -18.54
N LEU A 25 0.33 -1.42 -18.24
CA LEU A 25 -0.59 -0.29 -18.16
C LEU A 25 -0.59 0.49 -19.47
N SER A 26 -1.72 1.13 -19.79
CA SER A 26 -1.82 2.04 -20.93
C SER A 26 -0.86 3.21 -20.78
N LYS A 27 -0.21 3.61 -21.88
CA LYS A 27 0.70 4.77 -21.88
C LYS A 27 -0.04 6.10 -21.73
N GLU A 28 -1.24 6.19 -22.29
CA GLU A 28 -2.10 7.38 -22.26
C GLU A 28 -2.77 7.56 -20.90
N THR A 29 -3.30 6.47 -20.34
CA THR A 29 -4.11 6.49 -19.10
C THR A 29 -3.68 5.41 -18.09
N PRO A 30 -2.42 5.42 -17.61
CA PRO A 30 -1.90 4.37 -16.74
C PRO A 30 -2.67 4.23 -15.41
N TYR A 31 -3.26 5.32 -14.92
CA TYR A 31 -4.04 5.34 -13.68
C TYR A 31 -5.45 4.75 -13.82
N SER A 32 -5.97 4.60 -15.04
CA SER A 32 -7.30 4.04 -15.30
C SER A 32 -7.46 2.63 -14.74
N HIS A 33 -6.37 1.85 -14.72
CA HIS A 33 -6.34 0.51 -14.11
C HIS A 33 -6.71 0.50 -12.62
N PHE A 34 -6.42 1.59 -11.89
CA PHE A 34 -6.75 1.71 -10.47
C PHE A 34 -8.11 2.39 -10.23
N GLN A 35 -8.70 3.00 -11.26
CA GLN A 35 -10.02 3.65 -11.20
C GLN A 35 -11.13 2.76 -11.76
N ASN A 36 -10.79 1.65 -12.41
CA ASN A 36 -11.76 0.73 -12.98
C ASN A 36 -12.21 -0.30 -11.93
N PRO A 37 -13.50 -0.35 -11.54
CA PRO A 37 -14.00 -1.34 -10.58
C PRO A 37 -13.94 -2.79 -11.11
N ARG A 38 -13.78 -3.00 -12.41
CA ARG A 38 -13.55 -4.33 -12.98
C ARG A 38 -12.10 -4.81 -12.85
N SER A 39 -11.19 -3.91 -12.48
CA SER A 39 -9.78 -4.24 -12.29
C SER A 39 -9.59 -4.86 -10.91
N PRO A 40 -8.77 -5.91 -10.77
CA PRO A 40 -8.42 -6.46 -9.46
C PRO A 40 -7.61 -5.48 -8.61
N CYS A 41 -7.09 -4.39 -9.20
CA CYS A 41 -6.33 -3.36 -8.51
C CYS A 41 -7.12 -2.06 -8.29
N TYR A 42 -8.46 -2.13 -8.32
CA TYR A 42 -9.32 -0.97 -8.07
C TYR A 42 -9.02 -0.34 -6.70
N ARG A 43 -8.76 0.97 -6.69
CA ARG A 43 -8.37 1.77 -5.50
C ARG A 43 -7.07 1.31 -4.81
N MET A 44 -6.30 0.41 -5.43
CA MET A 44 -5.03 -0.08 -4.87
C MET A 44 -3.82 0.71 -5.36
N LEU A 45 -3.97 1.97 -5.77
CA LEU A 45 -2.83 2.76 -6.28
C LEU A 45 -1.76 2.99 -5.20
N TYR A 46 -2.17 3.22 -3.96
CA TYR A 46 -1.28 3.47 -2.82
C TYR A 46 -1.31 2.35 -1.77
N HIS A 47 -1.98 1.24 -2.07
CA HIS A 47 -2.14 0.13 -1.12
C HIS A 47 -0.79 -0.57 -0.86
N GLY A 48 -0.51 -0.86 0.42
CA GLY A 48 0.74 -1.47 0.87
C GLY A 48 1.94 -0.52 0.85
N LEU A 49 1.70 0.80 0.86
CA LEU A 49 2.72 1.85 0.84
C LEU A 49 2.69 2.72 2.08
N ILE A 50 2.00 2.25 3.12
CA ILE A 50 2.21 2.75 4.47
C ILE A 50 3.59 2.22 4.87
N GLU A 51 4.57 3.13 4.80
CA GLU A 51 5.75 3.03 5.64
C GLU A 51 5.24 2.97 7.08
N ASP A 52 5.70 1.95 7.79
CA ASP A 52 5.54 1.73 9.22
C ASP A 52 5.90 3.02 9.99
N ASP A 53 4.93 3.90 10.19
CA ASP A 53 5.00 5.08 11.07
C ASP A 53 3.59 5.35 11.60
N SER A 54 3.04 4.32 12.24
CA SER A 54 1.92 4.46 13.16
C SER A 54 2.29 3.73 14.45
N ASP A 55 3.38 4.20 15.07
CA ASP A 55 3.56 4.13 16.52
C ASP A 55 2.51 5.04 17.18
N ASP A 56 1.23 4.69 17.10
CA ASP A 56 0.17 5.27 17.94
C ASP A 56 -1.07 4.36 17.84
N ASP A 57 -1.19 3.40 18.77
CA ASP A 57 -2.32 3.30 19.72
C ASP A 57 -2.32 1.94 20.45
N GLU A 58 -1.89 1.97 21.71
CA GLU A 58 -2.57 1.34 22.85
C GLU A 58 -2.86 -0.18 22.79
N GLY A 59 -1.83 -0.94 23.17
CA GLY A 59 -2.01 -2.28 23.75
C GLY A 59 -2.57 -2.21 25.17
N LEU A 60 -3.85 -1.80 25.32
CA LEU A 60 -4.63 -2.01 26.55
C LEU A 60 -4.82 -3.52 26.77
N PHE A 61 -3.94 -4.14 27.57
CA PHE A 61 -4.20 -5.44 28.20
C PHE A 61 -4.06 -5.34 29.71
N ILE A 62 -5.24 -5.40 30.33
CA ILE A 62 -5.55 -5.73 31.72
C ILE A 62 -4.62 -6.82 32.24
N GLY A 63 -3.79 -6.50 33.22
CA GLY A 63 -2.95 -7.44 33.95
C GLY A 63 -2.74 -6.95 35.37
N GLY A 64 -3.71 -7.23 36.25
CA GLY A 64 -3.59 -6.92 37.67
C GLY A 64 -2.39 -7.63 38.31
N SER A 65 -1.68 -6.89 39.15
CA SER A 65 -0.89 -7.45 40.25
C SER A 65 -1.04 -6.49 41.43
N ASP A 66 -2.00 -6.84 42.28
CA ASP A 66 -1.87 -6.82 43.74
C ASP A 66 -0.41 -6.82 44.21
N ASP A 67 0.00 -5.83 44.99
CA ASP A 67 0.96 -6.04 46.08
C ASP A 67 0.74 -5.01 47.18
N SER A 68 0.88 -5.50 48.40
CA SER A 68 0.35 -5.00 49.66
C SER A 68 1.33 -4.08 50.41
N ASP A 69 0.79 -3.48 51.47
CA ASP A 69 1.44 -3.32 52.79
C ASP A 69 2.09 -1.96 53.17
N ASP A 70 1.64 -1.52 54.36
CA ASP A 70 2.00 -0.39 55.27
C ASP A 70 1.58 1.06 54.90
#